data_AF-A0A946WUT1-F1
#
_entry.id   AF-A0A946WUT1-F1
#
_cell.length_a   1.000
_cell.length_b   1.000
_cell.length_c   1.000
_cell.angle_alpha   90.00
_cell.angle_beta   90.00
_cell.angle_gamma   90.00
#
_symmetry.space_group_name_H-M   'P 1'
#
loop_
_entity.id
_entity.type
_entity.pdbx_description
1 polymer ?
#
loop_
_entity_poly.entity_id
_entity_poly.type
_entity_poly.pdbx_seq_one_letter_code
_entity_poly.pdbx_strand_id
1 'polypeptide(L)'
;LVSVLQKMGAKIEYLENEGFPPLKIIGTDLEGGKIEIDGDVSSQFITSILLIAPTLENGIELKILGELVSKPYVEMTLKLMKEFGIESDWTNNIITINHQNYIPKNYTVEADWSASSFWFEIASLSKR
;
A
#
# COMPACT_ATOMS: atom_id res chain seq x y z
N LEU A 1 11.31 2.82 0.98
CA LEU A 1 10.18 3.77 1.06
C LEU A 1 10.65 5.23 1.02
N VAL A 2 11.45 5.71 1.98
CA VAL A 2 11.89 7.13 2.02
C VAL A 2 12.54 7.57 0.71
N SER A 3 13.41 6.74 0.13
CA SER A 3 14.04 7.02 -1.17
C SER A 3 13.03 7.17 -2.32
N VAL A 4 11.94 6.40 -2.31
CA VAL A 4 10.86 6.49 -3.31
C VAL A 4 10.09 7.80 -3.12
N LEU A 5 9.72 8.12 -1.89
CA LEU A 5 9.03 9.39 -1.57
C LEU A 5 9.87 10.60 -1.95
N GLN A 6 11.18 10.58 -1.68
CA GLN A 6 12.10 11.65 -2.09
C GLN A 6 12.18 11.79 -3.61
N LYS A 7 12.17 10.67 -4.36
CA LYS A 7 12.08 10.71 -5.84
C LYS A 7 10.78 11.33 -6.34
N MET A 8 9.70 11.25 -5.57
CA MET A 8 8.41 11.87 -5.86
C MET A 8 8.31 13.33 -5.40
N GLY A 9 9.40 13.91 -4.88
CA GLY A 9 9.46 15.30 -4.43
C GLY A 9 9.32 15.50 -2.91
N ALA A 10 9.22 14.42 -2.11
CA ALA A 10 9.07 14.54 -0.67
C ALA A 10 10.33 15.13 0.00
N LYS A 11 10.13 16.06 0.93
CA LYS A 11 11.21 16.59 1.78
C LYS A 11 11.25 15.86 3.11
N ILE A 12 12.15 14.88 3.22
CA ILE A 12 12.33 14.03 4.39
C ILE A 12 13.79 14.10 4.86
N GLU A 13 13.99 14.45 6.13
CA GLU A 13 15.28 14.50 6.81
C GLU A 13 15.34 13.42 7.92
N TYR A 14 16.44 12.67 7.98
CA TYR A 14 16.76 11.82 9.14
C TYR A 14 17.33 12.71 10.24
N LEU A 15 16.75 12.67 11.44
CA LEU A 15 17.20 13.53 12.56
C LEU A 15 18.37 12.93 13.34
N GLU A 16 18.53 11.61 13.26
CA GLU A 16 19.60 10.87 13.93
C GLU A 16 20.32 9.98 12.91
N ASN A 17 19.97 8.69 12.85
CA ASN A 17 20.64 7.71 12.00
C ASN A 17 19.96 7.62 10.64
N GLU A 18 20.76 7.66 9.57
CA GLU A 18 20.26 7.43 8.22
C GLU A 18 19.64 6.03 8.10
N GLY A 19 18.45 5.96 7.52
CA GLY A 19 17.68 4.72 7.37
C GLY A 19 16.76 4.39 8.56
N PHE A 20 16.81 5.16 9.65
CA PHE A 20 16.01 4.89 10.84
C PHE A 20 15.27 6.14 11.36
N PRO A 21 14.09 5.99 11.97
CA PRO A 21 13.45 7.09 12.68
C PRO A 21 14.33 7.57 13.86
N PRO A 22 14.14 8.82 14.35
CA PRO A 22 13.07 9.77 13.98
C PRO A 22 13.30 10.51 12.66
N LEU A 23 12.18 10.74 11.93
CA LEU A 23 12.16 11.46 10.66
C LEU A 23 11.48 12.82 10.81
N LYS A 24 12.04 13.83 10.17
CA LYS A 24 11.38 15.12 9.97
C LYS A 24 10.85 15.20 8.54
N ILE A 25 9.53 15.23 8.43
CA ILE A 25 8.81 15.29 7.14
C ILE A 25 8.25 16.70 6.98
N ILE A 26 8.65 17.39 5.93
CA ILE A 26 8.16 18.72 5.59
C ILE A 26 7.10 18.56 4.51
N GLY A 27 5.89 19.07 4.76
CA GLY A 27 4.78 18.98 3.82
C GLY A 27 5.12 19.61 2.47
N THR A 28 4.96 18.85 1.39
CA THR A 28 5.15 19.27 0.00
C THR A 28 4.13 18.57 -0.88
N ASP A 29 3.86 19.15 -2.05
CA ASP A 29 3.15 18.44 -3.10
C ASP A 29 4.06 17.31 -3.63
N LEU A 30 3.45 16.14 -3.85
CA LEU A 30 4.11 14.98 -4.42
C LEU A 30 3.61 14.80 -5.85
N GLU A 31 4.52 14.70 -6.80
CA GLU A 31 4.16 14.70 -8.22
C GLU A 31 3.58 13.34 -8.65
N GLY A 32 4.06 12.24 -8.08
CA GLY A 32 3.71 10.88 -8.51
C GLY A 32 4.45 10.46 -9.77
N GLY A 33 3.77 9.80 -10.69
CA GLY A 33 4.31 9.34 -11.97
C GLY A 33 4.90 7.93 -11.93
N LYS A 34 6.01 7.71 -12.65
CA LYS A 34 6.61 6.37 -12.83
C LYS A 34 7.53 6.02 -11.68
N ILE A 35 7.25 4.91 -11.02
CA ILE A 35 7.99 4.44 -9.85
C ILE A 35 8.35 2.99 -10.05
N GLU A 36 9.57 2.63 -9.66
CA GLU A 36 10.04 1.25 -9.60
C GLU A 36 10.31 0.84 -8.16
N ILE A 37 9.87 -0.35 -7.76
CA ILE A 37 10.09 -0.92 -6.44
C ILE A 37 10.38 -2.42 -6.53
N ASP A 38 11.30 -2.93 -5.72
CA ASP A 38 11.57 -4.38 -5.65
C ASP A 38 10.37 -5.13 -5.03
N GLY A 39 10.02 -6.29 -5.58
CA GLY A 39 8.85 -7.08 -5.18
C GLY A 39 9.05 -7.92 -3.91
N ASP A 40 10.28 -8.05 -3.45
CA ASP A 40 10.68 -8.73 -2.22
C ASP A 40 10.69 -7.80 -0.99
N VAL A 41 10.45 -6.49 -1.19
CA VAL A 41 10.29 -5.55 -0.09
C VAL A 41 9.00 -5.79 0.68
N SER A 42 8.94 -5.25 1.90
CA SER A 42 7.75 -5.28 2.74
C SER A 42 6.49 -4.82 2.00
N SER A 43 5.42 -5.61 2.13
CA SER A 43 4.09 -5.30 1.57
C SER A 43 3.65 -3.87 1.93
N GLN A 44 3.98 -3.41 3.13
CA GLN A 44 3.62 -2.10 3.66
C GLN A 44 4.17 -0.96 2.80
N PHE A 45 5.35 -1.14 2.18
CA PHE A 45 5.92 -0.10 1.32
C PHE A 45 5.12 0.04 0.04
N ILE A 46 4.80 -1.09 -0.62
CA ILE A 46 3.99 -1.10 -1.82
C ILE A 46 2.60 -0.54 -1.53
N THR A 47 1.91 -1.06 -0.50
CA THR A 47 0.53 -0.66 -0.21
C THR A 47 0.43 0.80 0.24
N SER A 48 1.42 1.33 0.98
CA SER A 48 1.45 2.76 1.35
C SER A 48 1.51 3.67 0.12
N ILE A 49 2.26 3.30 -0.91
CA ILE A 49 2.36 4.04 -2.18
C ILE A 49 1.04 3.97 -2.93
N LEU A 50 0.42 2.78 -3.00
CA LEU A 50 -0.88 2.59 -3.65
C LEU A 50 -1.96 3.47 -3.01
N LEU A 51 -2.02 3.54 -1.67
CA LEU A 51 -3.03 4.31 -0.95
C LEU A 51 -2.94 5.83 -1.18
N ILE A 52 -1.74 6.36 -1.42
CA ILE A 52 -1.58 7.79 -1.75
C ILE A 52 -1.65 8.05 -3.26
N ALA A 53 -1.46 7.03 -4.10
CA ALA A 53 -1.44 7.15 -5.56
C ALA A 53 -2.58 8.01 -6.15
N PRO A 54 -3.86 7.80 -5.80
CA PRO A 54 -4.95 8.57 -6.40
C PRO A 54 -4.91 10.05 -6.02
N THR A 55 -4.30 10.42 -4.89
CA THR A 55 -4.24 11.83 -4.44
C THR A 55 -3.11 12.63 -5.09
N LEU A 56 -2.21 11.97 -5.83
CA LEU A 56 -1.08 12.61 -6.49
C LEU A 56 -1.50 13.22 -7.83
N GLU A 57 -0.94 14.36 -8.19
CA GLU A 57 -1.31 15.09 -9.41
C GLU A 57 -1.22 14.22 -10.68
N ASN A 58 -0.17 13.41 -10.81
CA ASN A 58 0.03 12.53 -11.97
C ASN A 58 -0.44 11.08 -11.73
N GLY A 59 -1.08 10.78 -10.60
CA GLY A 59 -1.30 9.40 -10.19
C GLY A 59 0.03 8.63 -10.05
N ILE A 60 -0.01 7.30 -10.25
CA ILE A 60 1.18 6.45 -10.25
C ILE A 60 1.10 5.36 -11.34
N GLU A 61 2.23 5.10 -11.99
CA GLU A 61 2.54 3.85 -12.69
C GLU A 61 3.65 3.14 -11.90
N LEU A 62 3.26 2.15 -11.09
CA LEU A 62 4.16 1.42 -10.19
C LEU A 62 4.59 0.11 -10.84
N LYS A 63 5.86 0.04 -11.21
CA LYS A 63 6.48 -1.17 -11.73
C LYS A 63 7.16 -1.94 -10.60
N ILE A 64 6.74 -3.20 -10.44
CA ILE A 64 7.30 -4.12 -9.46
C ILE A 64 8.43 -4.92 -10.12
N LEU A 65 9.64 -4.79 -9.58
CA LEU A 65 10.83 -5.49 -10.04
C LEU A 65 10.92 -6.87 -9.38
N GLY A 66 11.22 -7.90 -10.14
CA GLY A 66 11.37 -9.27 -9.60
C GLY A 66 10.05 -9.93 -9.19
N GLU A 67 10.13 -10.85 -8.23
CA GLU A 67 8.98 -11.62 -7.75
C GLU A 67 8.24 -10.87 -6.64
N LEU A 68 6.91 -10.80 -6.75
CA LEU A 68 6.07 -10.16 -5.75
C LEU A 68 5.69 -11.14 -4.63
N VAL A 69 6.38 -11.06 -3.49
CA VAL A 69 6.10 -11.90 -2.32
C VAL A 69 4.81 -11.49 -1.61
N SER A 70 4.40 -10.22 -1.76
CA SER A 70 3.30 -9.59 -1.04
C SER A 70 1.98 -9.51 -1.81
N LYS A 71 1.80 -10.34 -2.86
CA LYS A 71 0.65 -10.30 -3.77
C LYS A 71 -0.72 -10.24 -3.05
N PRO A 72 -1.02 -11.05 -2.01
CA PRO A 72 -2.33 -11.00 -1.35
C PRO A 72 -2.64 -9.64 -0.70
N TYR A 73 -1.63 -8.97 -0.14
CA TYR A 73 -1.79 -7.67 0.49
C TYR A 73 -2.01 -6.56 -0.55
N VAL A 74 -1.37 -6.65 -1.70
CA VAL A 74 -1.59 -5.75 -2.84
C VAL A 74 -3.02 -5.90 -3.36
N GLU A 75 -3.46 -7.14 -3.60
CA GLU A 75 -4.83 -7.43 -4.05
C GLU A 75 -5.87 -6.93 -3.05
N MET A 76 -5.66 -7.17 -1.75
CA MET A 76 -6.54 -6.67 -0.70
C MET A 76 -6.62 -5.13 -0.72
N THR A 77 -5.48 -4.46 -0.88
CA THR A 77 -5.41 -3.00 -0.92
C THR A 77 -6.14 -2.44 -2.14
N LEU A 78 -5.92 -2.99 -3.33
CA LEU A 78 -6.62 -2.55 -4.55
C LEU A 78 -8.13 -2.79 -4.47
N LYS A 79 -8.56 -3.93 -3.91
CA LYS A 79 -10.00 -4.20 -3.67
C LYS A 79 -10.60 -3.17 -2.71
N LEU A 80 -9.91 -2.87 -1.60
CA LEU A 80 -10.35 -1.86 -0.66
C LEU A 80 -10.43 -0.49 -1.33
N MET A 81 -9.41 -0.10 -2.09
CA MET A 81 -9.40 1.17 -2.82
C MET A 81 -10.57 1.28 -3.80
N LYS A 82 -10.91 0.18 -4.48
CA LYS A 82 -12.08 0.10 -5.36
C LYS A 82 -13.41 0.29 -4.61
N GLU A 83 -13.55 -0.26 -3.41
CA GLU A 83 -14.74 -0.03 -2.56
C GLU A 83 -14.92 1.45 -2.20
N PHE A 84 -13.84 2.23 -2.18
CA PHE A 84 -13.84 3.68 -1.97
C PHE A 84 -13.71 4.47 -3.29
N GLY A 85 -14.06 3.85 -4.43
CA GLY A 85 -14.23 4.54 -5.71
C GLY A 85 -12.96 4.77 -6.53
N ILE A 86 -11.84 4.12 -6.18
CA ILE A 86 -10.60 4.23 -6.95
C ILE A 86 -10.48 3.07 -7.93
N GLU A 87 -10.38 3.40 -9.22
CA GLU A 87 -10.07 2.42 -10.25
C GLU A 87 -8.56 2.27 -10.44
N SER A 88 -8.13 1.03 -10.64
CA SER A 88 -6.72 0.64 -10.82
C SER A 88 -6.61 -0.47 -11.86
N ASP A 89 -5.58 -0.44 -12.69
CA ASP A 89 -5.20 -1.55 -13.56
C ASP A 89 -3.96 -2.27 -13.01
N TRP A 90 -3.91 -3.59 -13.16
CA TRP A 90 -2.73 -4.37 -12.82
C TRP A 90 -2.40 -5.38 -13.91
N THR A 91 -1.41 -5.05 -14.73
CA THR A 91 -0.98 -5.84 -15.88
C THR A 91 0.54 -5.94 -15.92
N ASN A 92 1.08 -7.15 -16.16
CA ASN A 92 2.54 -7.38 -16.31
C ASN A 92 3.41 -6.77 -15.19
N ASN A 93 3.02 -6.95 -13.92
CA ASN A 93 3.70 -6.38 -12.74
C ASN A 93 3.75 -4.83 -12.71
N ILE A 94 2.90 -4.17 -13.49
CA ILE A 94 2.71 -2.72 -13.47
C ILE A 94 1.32 -2.44 -12.93
N ILE A 95 1.24 -1.66 -11.86
CA ILE A 95 0.00 -1.18 -11.27
C ILE A 95 -0.17 0.29 -11.65
N THR A 96 -1.28 0.61 -12.31
CA THR A 96 -1.56 1.97 -12.77
C THR A 96 -2.78 2.51 -12.04
N ILE A 97 -2.62 3.68 -11.41
CA ILE A 97 -3.67 4.38 -10.67
C ILE A 97 -3.62 5.84 -11.06
N ASN A 98 -4.66 6.33 -11.73
CA ASN A 98 -4.75 7.73 -12.12
C ASN A 98 -5.18 8.62 -10.95
N HIS A 99 -4.93 9.92 -11.05
CA HIS A 99 -5.43 10.93 -10.12
C HIS A 99 -6.95 10.86 -10.00
N GLN A 100 -7.44 10.60 -8.79
CA GLN A 100 -8.83 10.32 -8.46
C GLN A 100 -9.12 10.73 -7.01
N ASN A 101 -10.39 10.88 -6.65
CA ASN A 101 -10.79 11.19 -5.28
C ASN A 101 -11.45 9.97 -4.63
N TYR A 102 -11.08 9.68 -3.39
CA TYR A 102 -11.77 8.69 -2.59
C TYR A 102 -13.21 9.13 -2.28
N ILE A 103 -14.13 8.18 -2.30
CA ILE A 103 -15.54 8.38 -1.95
C ILE A 103 -15.75 7.85 -0.54
N PRO A 104 -16.09 8.73 0.44
CA PRO A 104 -16.39 8.29 1.79
C PRO A 104 -17.59 7.34 1.83
N LYS A 105 -17.45 6.23 2.55
CA LYS A 105 -18.47 5.20 2.68
C LYS A 105 -18.41 4.57 4.07
N ASN A 106 -19.56 4.16 4.59
CA ASN A 106 -19.60 3.29 5.77
C ASN A 106 -19.01 1.92 5.40
N TYR A 107 -17.96 1.51 6.09
CA TYR A 107 -17.26 0.26 5.83
C TYR A 107 -17.11 -0.53 7.13
N THR A 108 -17.51 -1.80 7.10
CA THR A 108 -17.30 -2.72 8.21
C THR A 108 -15.98 -3.43 8.00
N VAL A 109 -15.04 -3.23 8.92
CA VAL A 109 -13.76 -3.95 8.90
C VAL A 109 -14.00 -5.42 9.26
N GLU A 110 -13.43 -6.32 8.46
CA GLU A 110 -13.51 -7.76 8.74
C GLU A 110 -12.84 -8.11 10.07
N ALA A 111 -13.31 -9.20 10.69
CA ALA A 111 -12.66 -9.75 11.87
C ALA A 111 -11.29 -10.34 11.52
N ASP A 112 -10.40 -10.39 12.50
CA ASP A 112 -9.07 -10.98 12.32
C ASP A 112 -9.18 -12.50 12.14
N TRP A 113 -8.86 -12.98 10.94
CA TRP A 113 -8.88 -14.40 10.60
C TRP A 113 -7.82 -15.22 11.36
N SER A 114 -6.67 -14.62 11.68
CA SER A 114 -5.63 -15.28 12.47
C SER A 114 -6.10 -15.50 13.90
N ALA A 115 -6.74 -14.52 14.53
CA ALA A 115 -7.35 -14.67 15.86
C ALA A 115 -8.55 -15.62 15.84
N SER A 116 -9.33 -15.62 14.75
CA SER A 116 -10.48 -16.53 14.59
C SER A 116 -10.06 -17.99 14.47
N SER A 117 -8.84 -18.27 13.98
CA SER A 117 -8.34 -19.64 13.78
C SER A 117 -8.37 -20.49 15.06
N PHE A 118 -8.06 -19.90 16.22
CA PHE A 118 -8.09 -20.61 17.51
C PHE A 118 -9.50 -21.07 17.90
N TRP A 119 -10.53 -20.27 17.59
CA TRP A 119 -11.91 -20.64 17.86
C TRP A 119 -12.38 -21.78 16.96
N PHE A 120 -11.99 -21.74 15.68
CA PHE A 120 -12.27 -22.82 14.75
C PHE A 120 -11.55 -24.11 15.15
N GLU A 121 -10.32 -24.02 15.63
CA GLU A 121 -9.58 -25.16 16.17
C GLU A 121 -10.31 -25.77 17.37
N ILE A 122 -10.70 -24.97 18.37
CA ILE A 122 -11.47 -25.44 19.53
C ILE A 122 -12.75 -26.14 19.09
N ALA A 123 -13.52 -25.53 18.17
CA ALA A 123 -14.74 -26.14 17.65
C ALA A 123 -14.46 -27.48 16.96
N SER A 124 -13.39 -27.55 16.16
CA SER A 124 -13.01 -28.77 15.43
C SER A 124 -12.57 -29.91 16.36
N LEU A 125 -11.93 -29.59 17.48
CA LEU A 125 -11.40 -30.56 18.45
C LEU A 125 -12.39 -30.91 19.56
N SER A 126 -13.45 -30.12 19.74
CA SER A 126 -14.50 -30.40 20.71
C SER A 126 -15.27 -31.67 20.34
N LYS A 127 -15.45 -32.57 21.30
CA LYS A 127 -16.34 -33.73 21.12
C LYS A 127 -17.78 -33.25 21.10
N ARG A 128 -18.57 -33.80 20.17
CA ARG A 128 -20.03 -33.59 20.11
C ARG A 128 -20.72 -34.03 21.40
#